data_AF-A0A9J7DGP1-F1
#
_entry.id   AF-A0A9J7DGP1-F1
#
_cell.length_a   1.000
_cell.length_b   1.000
_cell.length_c   1.000
_cell.angle_alpha   90.00
_cell.angle_beta   90.00
_cell.angle_gamma   90.00
#
_symmetry.space_group_name_H-M   'P 1'
#
loop_
_entity.id
_entity.type
_entity.pdbx_description
1 polymer ?
#
loop_
_entity_poly.entity_id
_entity_poly.type
_entity_poly.pdbx_seq_one_letter_code
_entity_poly.pdbx_strand_id
1 'polypeptide(L)'
;MGTLSDFGQIALKWDPKNLEIRTMSVEKTLEPLVLQVTTLVNTKGPSKKKKGKSKRASALVAAVEKATENFIQKGEQIAYENPDITQEMLSAVDEVRKSGDAMSIAAREFSEDPCSSLKRGNMVRAARNLLSAVTRLLILADMVDVHLLLKSLHVVEDDLNRLKNASSQDELMNNMRQFGRNANELIKQAAKRQQELKDPQLRDDLAAARAMLKKHSTMLLTASKVYVRHPELDLAKVNRDFILKQVCDAVNTISDVAQGKSCQPTDIYSGAGELAAALDDFDEGVIMDPLTYSEKRSRQLLEERLESIISAAALMADADCTRDERRERIVAECNAVRQALQDLLTEYMSNVAISPQISQSKTKGNICAGLCGII
;
A
#
# COMPACT_ATOMS: atom_id res chain seq x y z
N MET A 1 16.49 -4.48 35.15
CA MET A 1 15.02 -4.38 35.21
C MET A 1 14.60 -3.23 34.32
N GLY A 2 14.15 -3.53 33.10
CA GLY A 2 13.54 -2.55 32.20
C GLY A 2 12.15 -3.07 31.85
N THR A 3 11.11 -2.40 32.32
CA THR A 3 9.72 -2.69 32.03
C THR A 3 9.40 -2.23 30.61
N LEU A 4 9.49 -3.16 29.65
CA LEU A 4 8.89 -3.00 28.31
C LEU A 4 7.50 -3.61 28.34
N SER A 5 6.56 -2.90 28.95
CA SER A 5 5.13 -3.21 28.87
C SER A 5 4.35 -1.96 29.25
N ASP A 6 4.48 -0.94 28.41
CA ASP A 6 3.46 0.11 28.29
C ASP A 6 2.94 0.05 26.86
N PHE A 7 2.25 -1.06 26.56
CA PHE A 7 1.50 -1.19 25.31
C PHE A 7 0.18 -0.49 25.54
N GLY A 8 0.13 0.78 25.13
CA GLY A 8 -1.07 1.61 25.22
C GLY A 8 -2.27 0.86 24.67
N GLN A 9 -3.37 0.92 25.43
CA GLN A 9 -4.72 0.61 24.97
C GLN A 9 -4.86 1.05 23.51
N ILE A 10 -5.15 0.13 22.59
CA ILE A 10 -5.39 0.43 21.17
C ILE A 10 -6.67 1.27 21.09
N ALA A 11 -6.55 2.55 21.39
CA ALA A 11 -7.60 3.53 21.22
C ALA A 11 -7.63 3.86 19.73
N LEU A 12 -8.47 3.12 18.98
CA LEU A 12 -8.84 3.50 17.63
C LEU A 12 -9.45 4.89 17.68
N LYS A 13 -8.67 5.91 17.30
CA LYS A 13 -9.13 7.29 17.22
C LYS A 13 -9.86 7.45 15.89
N TRP A 14 -11.16 7.16 15.90
CA TRP A 14 -12.06 7.30 14.77
C TRP A 14 -12.16 8.77 14.33
N ASP A 15 -11.70 9.11 13.13
CA ASP A 15 -12.00 10.41 12.51
C ASP A 15 -12.89 10.22 11.27
N PRO A 16 -14.23 10.39 11.41
CA PRO A 16 -15.16 10.25 10.30
C PRO A 16 -14.99 11.32 9.20
N LYS A 17 -14.13 12.33 9.40
CA LYS A 17 -13.83 13.36 8.40
C LYS A 17 -12.58 13.09 7.57
N ASN A 18 -11.76 12.12 7.97
CA ASN A 18 -10.47 11.80 7.34
C ASN A 18 -10.42 10.36 6.78
N LEU A 19 -11.57 9.87 6.34
CA LEU A 19 -11.76 8.51 5.84
C LEU A 19 -11.19 8.37 4.43
N GLU A 20 -9.90 8.04 4.35
CA GLU A 20 -9.20 7.72 3.10
C GLU A 20 -9.52 6.29 2.64
N ILE A 21 -9.78 6.10 1.35
CA ILE A 21 -10.02 4.77 0.78
C ILE A 21 -8.67 4.08 0.59
N ARG A 22 -8.35 3.14 1.49
CA ARG A 22 -7.07 2.39 1.50
C ARG A 22 -7.17 0.97 0.92
N THR A 23 -8.33 0.63 0.37
CA THR A 23 -8.68 -0.72 -0.06
C THR A 23 -9.13 -0.73 -1.52
N MET A 24 -8.52 -1.60 -2.31
CA MET A 24 -8.78 -1.77 -3.75
C MET A 24 -10.22 -2.15 -4.03
N SER A 25 -10.82 -3.07 -3.25
CA SER A 25 -12.22 -3.47 -3.46
C SER A 25 -13.20 -2.33 -3.21
N VAL A 26 -12.95 -1.48 -2.21
CA VAL A 26 -13.79 -0.29 -1.94
C VAL A 26 -13.69 0.69 -3.12
N GLU A 27 -12.48 0.97 -3.61
CA GLU A 27 -12.28 1.85 -4.77
C GLU A 27 -12.96 1.31 -6.04
N LYS A 28 -12.72 0.04 -6.38
CA LYS A 28 -13.33 -0.60 -7.58
C LYS A 28 -14.86 -0.62 -7.50
N THR A 29 -15.42 -0.73 -6.30
CA THR A 29 -16.88 -0.67 -6.09
C THR A 29 -17.42 0.74 -6.29
N LEU A 30 -16.68 1.77 -5.83
CA LEU A 30 -17.11 3.16 -5.89
C LEU A 30 -16.86 3.82 -7.24
N GLU A 31 -15.79 3.47 -7.95
CA GLU A 31 -15.39 4.06 -9.24
C GLU A 31 -16.54 4.11 -10.27
N PRO A 32 -17.28 3.02 -10.59
CA PRO A 32 -18.39 3.08 -11.53
C PRO A 32 -19.54 3.96 -11.03
N LEU A 33 -19.76 4.02 -9.71
CA LEU A 33 -20.82 4.83 -9.11
C LEU A 33 -20.48 6.32 -9.19
N VAL A 34 -19.24 6.70 -8.87
CA VAL A 34 -18.72 8.06 -8.99
C VAL A 34 -18.77 8.52 -10.44
N LEU A 35 -18.36 7.68 -11.39
CA LEU A 35 -18.38 8.01 -12.83
C LEU A 35 -19.81 8.24 -13.33
N GLN A 36 -20.77 7.40 -12.91
CA GLN A 36 -22.18 7.54 -13.27
C GLN A 36 -22.80 8.84 -12.72
N VAL A 37 -22.58 9.14 -11.43
CA VAL A 37 -23.05 10.38 -10.81
C VAL A 37 -22.39 11.61 -11.45
N THR A 38 -21.09 11.55 -11.74
CA THR A 38 -20.35 12.65 -12.38
C THR A 38 -20.83 12.89 -13.82
N THR A 39 -21.14 11.83 -14.56
CA THR A 39 -21.70 11.95 -15.92
C THR A 39 -23.10 12.56 -15.92
N LEU A 40 -23.93 12.22 -14.91
CA LEU A 40 -25.24 12.84 -14.72
C LEU A 40 -25.14 14.35 -14.43
N VAL A 41 -24.07 14.78 -13.76
CA VAL A 41 -23.78 16.19 -13.42
C VAL A 41 -23.21 16.97 -14.61
N ASN A 42 -22.24 16.40 -15.33
CA ASN A 42 -21.43 17.11 -16.34
C ASN A 42 -21.97 17.06 -17.77
N THR A 43 -23.14 16.45 -18.00
CA THR A 43 -23.79 16.48 -19.33
C THR A 43 -24.37 17.88 -19.62
N LYS A 44 -23.52 18.76 -20.16
CA LYS A 44 -23.91 20.03 -20.78
C LYS A 44 -24.31 19.77 -22.24
N GLY A 45 -25.61 19.85 -22.53
CA GLY A 45 -26.16 19.76 -23.88
C GLY A 45 -26.67 18.37 -24.29
N PRO A 46 -27.45 18.29 -25.38
CA PRO A 46 -28.01 17.04 -25.88
C PRO A 46 -26.90 16.10 -26.38
N SER A 47 -26.87 14.88 -25.85
CA SER A 47 -25.94 13.83 -26.26
C SER A 47 -26.02 13.55 -27.77
N LYS A 48 -24.86 13.52 -28.46
CA LYS A 48 -24.73 13.07 -29.86
C LYS A 48 -24.89 11.54 -30.04
N LYS A 49 -25.03 10.77 -28.95
CA LYS A 49 -25.25 9.31 -29.03
C LYS A 49 -26.67 9.01 -29.53
N LYS A 50 -26.81 7.94 -30.33
CA LYS A 50 -28.10 7.44 -30.84
C LYS A 50 -29.12 7.35 -29.70
N LYS A 51 -30.19 8.15 -29.80
CA LYS A 51 -31.33 8.14 -28.87
C LYS A 51 -32.10 6.81 -29.03
N GLY A 52 -32.58 6.23 -27.93
CA GLY A 52 -33.48 5.05 -27.97
C GLY A 52 -32.98 3.75 -27.31
N LYS A 53 -31.80 3.72 -26.66
CA LYS A 53 -31.29 2.53 -25.93
C LYS A 53 -31.28 2.65 -24.40
N SER A 54 -31.85 3.71 -23.82
CA SER A 54 -31.90 3.83 -22.35
C SER A 54 -32.89 2.83 -21.75
N LYS A 55 -32.50 2.18 -20.65
CA LYS A 55 -33.43 1.38 -19.83
C LYS A 55 -34.61 2.25 -19.39
N ARG A 56 -35.78 1.63 -19.19
CA ARG A 56 -36.96 2.32 -18.64
C ARG A 56 -36.59 2.96 -17.30
N ALA A 57 -37.02 4.19 -17.06
CA ALA A 57 -36.67 4.93 -15.84
C ALA A 57 -37.12 4.17 -14.57
N SER A 58 -38.31 3.56 -14.59
CA SER A 58 -38.79 2.68 -13.52
C SER A 58 -37.87 1.49 -13.23
N ALA A 59 -37.24 0.91 -14.26
CA ALA A 59 -36.28 -0.18 -14.08
C ALA A 59 -34.95 0.30 -13.47
N LEU A 60 -34.57 1.57 -13.68
CA LEU A 60 -33.39 2.17 -13.04
C LEU A 60 -33.66 2.48 -11.57
N VAL A 61 -34.83 3.04 -11.25
CA VAL A 61 -35.27 3.29 -9.86
C VAL A 61 -35.29 1.98 -9.07
N ALA A 62 -35.93 0.94 -9.59
CA ALA A 62 -36.00 -0.37 -8.94
C ALA A 62 -34.60 -1.00 -8.74
N ALA A 63 -33.66 -0.75 -9.66
CA ALA A 63 -32.29 -1.23 -9.52
C ALA A 63 -31.54 -0.50 -8.39
N VAL A 64 -31.76 0.82 -8.22
CA VAL A 64 -31.19 1.60 -7.11
C VAL A 64 -31.77 1.13 -5.79
N GLU A 65 -33.10 0.98 -5.68
CA GLU A 65 -33.76 0.48 -4.48
C GLU A 65 -33.24 -0.89 -4.06
N LYS A 66 -33.13 -1.83 -5.01
CA LYS A 66 -32.58 -3.15 -4.75
C LYS A 66 -31.10 -3.11 -4.33
N ALA A 67 -30.30 -2.22 -4.92
CA ALA A 67 -28.91 -2.09 -4.54
C ALA A 67 -28.75 -1.51 -3.13
N THR A 68 -29.52 -0.46 -2.78
CA THR A 68 -29.56 0.12 -1.43
C THR A 68 -29.99 -0.93 -0.41
N GLU A 69 -31.03 -1.70 -0.69
CA GLU A 69 -31.52 -2.76 0.20
C GLU A 69 -30.45 -3.82 0.46
N ASN A 70 -29.69 -4.23 -0.57
CA ASN A 70 -28.57 -5.16 -0.39
C ASN A 70 -27.49 -4.59 0.54
N PHE A 71 -27.15 -3.30 0.43
CA PHE A 71 -26.20 -2.66 1.33
C PHE A 71 -26.71 -2.64 2.78
N ILE A 72 -27.99 -2.35 2.98
CA ILE A 72 -28.62 -2.34 4.30
C ILE A 72 -28.56 -3.73 4.92
N GLN A 73 -29.05 -4.76 4.22
CA GLN A 73 -29.07 -6.13 4.74
C GLN A 73 -27.66 -6.64 5.07
N LYS A 74 -26.67 -6.35 4.21
CA LYS A 74 -25.29 -6.75 4.47
C LYS A 74 -24.65 -5.95 5.60
N GLY A 75 -24.93 -4.66 5.71
CA GLY A 75 -24.46 -3.83 6.81
C GLY A 75 -25.04 -4.27 8.16
N GLU A 76 -26.33 -4.58 8.22
CA GLU A 76 -26.97 -5.12 9.43
C GLU A 76 -26.40 -6.48 9.81
N GLN A 77 -26.20 -7.37 8.83
CA GLN A 77 -25.54 -8.66 9.07
C GLN A 77 -24.16 -8.46 9.73
N ILE A 78 -23.31 -7.59 9.16
CA ILE A 78 -21.98 -7.30 9.70
C ILE A 78 -22.08 -6.70 11.11
N ALA A 79 -23.06 -5.81 11.35
CA ALA A 79 -23.27 -5.19 12.66
C ALA A 79 -23.57 -6.22 13.75
N TYR A 80 -24.43 -7.20 13.47
CA TYR A 80 -24.81 -8.23 14.44
C TYR A 80 -23.72 -9.29 14.65
N GLU A 81 -22.89 -9.54 13.66
CA GLU A 81 -21.72 -10.43 13.78
C GLU A 81 -20.59 -9.79 14.62
N ASN A 82 -20.59 -8.46 14.79
CA ASN A 82 -19.51 -7.72 15.45
C ASN A 82 -20.04 -6.79 16.58
N PRO A 83 -20.18 -7.30 17.82
CA PRO A 83 -20.77 -6.55 18.94
C PRO A 83 -20.11 -5.20 19.26
N ASP A 84 -18.79 -5.09 19.06
CA ASP A 84 -18.02 -3.90 19.46
C ASP A 84 -18.27 -2.67 18.57
N ILE A 85 -18.88 -2.86 17.40
CA ILE A 85 -19.07 -1.83 16.37
C ILE A 85 -20.51 -1.80 15.85
N THR A 86 -21.41 -2.56 16.50
CA THR A 86 -22.80 -2.71 16.07
C THR A 86 -23.49 -1.35 15.97
N GLN A 87 -23.27 -0.47 16.96
CA GLN A 87 -23.93 0.84 17.00
C GLN A 87 -23.49 1.74 15.84
N GLU A 88 -22.19 1.82 15.57
CA GLU A 88 -21.63 2.62 14.48
C GLU A 88 -22.06 2.08 13.12
N MET A 89 -22.03 0.75 12.94
CA MET A 89 -22.45 0.10 11.70
C MET A 89 -23.95 0.33 11.43
N LEU A 90 -24.81 0.17 12.44
CA LEU A 90 -26.25 0.44 12.31
C LEU A 90 -26.54 1.91 12.03
N SER A 91 -25.77 2.85 12.61
CA SER A 91 -25.90 4.27 12.28
C SER A 91 -25.57 4.55 10.80
N ALA A 92 -24.52 3.93 10.26
CA ALA A 92 -24.15 4.10 8.86
C ALA A 92 -25.17 3.44 7.91
N VAL A 93 -25.71 2.29 8.28
CA VAL A 93 -26.81 1.63 7.56
C VAL A 93 -28.05 2.53 7.53
N ASP A 94 -28.41 3.16 8.65
CA ASP A 94 -29.57 4.06 8.71
C ASP A 94 -29.39 5.31 7.83
N GLU A 95 -28.17 5.83 7.73
CA GLU A 95 -27.85 6.90 6.77
C GLU A 95 -27.99 6.45 5.31
N VAL A 96 -27.56 5.23 4.98
CA VAL A 96 -27.77 4.64 3.64
C VAL A 96 -29.27 4.46 3.35
N ARG A 97 -30.06 4.03 4.35
CA ARG A 97 -31.52 3.91 4.22
C ARG A 97 -32.17 5.25 3.92
N LYS A 98 -31.95 6.27 4.76
CA LYS A 98 -32.51 7.61 4.58
C LYS A 98 -32.12 8.26 3.25
N SER A 99 -30.85 8.15 2.87
CA SER A 99 -30.36 8.71 1.60
C SER A 99 -30.86 7.91 0.38
N GLY A 100 -31.04 6.60 0.53
CA GLY A 100 -31.63 5.71 -0.47
C GLY A 100 -33.09 6.03 -0.75
N ASP A 101 -33.89 6.24 0.30
CA ASP A 101 -35.30 6.63 0.19
C ASP A 101 -35.44 7.98 -0.53
N ALA A 102 -34.64 8.97 -0.13
CA ALA A 102 -34.61 10.28 -0.78
C ALA A 102 -34.22 10.18 -2.27
N MET A 103 -33.27 9.32 -2.61
CA MET A 103 -32.87 9.06 -4.00
C MET A 103 -33.98 8.37 -4.79
N SER A 104 -34.67 7.39 -4.21
CA SER A 104 -35.81 6.71 -4.85
C SER A 104 -36.92 7.72 -5.19
N ILE A 105 -37.32 8.56 -4.23
CA ILE A 105 -38.35 9.59 -4.43
C ILE A 105 -37.94 10.54 -5.55
N ALA A 106 -36.75 11.13 -5.45
CA ALA A 106 -36.27 12.09 -6.45
C ALA A 106 -36.13 11.47 -7.85
N ALA A 107 -35.75 10.20 -7.94
CA ALA A 107 -35.64 9.48 -9.21
C ALA A 107 -37.01 9.15 -9.81
N ARG A 108 -38.03 8.83 -8.99
CA ARG A 108 -39.42 8.66 -9.45
C ARG A 108 -40.01 9.96 -9.96
N GLU A 109 -39.88 11.05 -9.21
CA GLU A 109 -40.34 12.37 -9.63
C GLU A 109 -39.72 12.81 -10.96
N PHE A 110 -38.41 12.58 -11.13
CA PHE A 110 -37.70 12.84 -12.39
C PHE A 110 -38.16 11.90 -13.52
N SER A 111 -38.51 10.65 -13.22
CA SER A 111 -38.99 9.71 -14.23
C SER A 111 -40.34 10.12 -14.84
N GLU A 112 -41.19 10.78 -14.06
CA GLU A 112 -42.49 11.32 -14.49
C GLU A 112 -42.33 12.58 -15.35
N ASP A 113 -41.29 13.38 -15.09
CA ASP A 113 -41.00 14.60 -15.85
C ASP A 113 -39.50 14.75 -16.14
N PRO A 114 -38.98 14.05 -17.16
CA PRO A 114 -37.55 14.01 -17.49
C PRO A 114 -36.99 15.31 -18.07
N CYS A 115 -37.86 16.24 -18.48
CA CYS A 115 -37.47 17.52 -19.06
C CYS A 115 -37.25 18.60 -17.99
N SER A 116 -37.70 18.36 -16.74
CA SER A 116 -37.53 19.29 -15.64
C SER A 116 -36.08 19.35 -15.14
N SER A 117 -35.47 20.52 -15.31
CA SER A 117 -34.13 20.83 -14.80
C SER A 117 -34.08 20.80 -13.27
N LEU A 118 -35.16 21.21 -12.60
CA LEU A 118 -35.27 21.22 -11.14
C LEU A 118 -35.27 19.78 -10.58
N LYS A 119 -36.14 18.91 -11.11
CA LYS A 119 -36.23 17.50 -10.68
C LYS A 119 -34.93 16.75 -10.96
N ARG A 120 -34.30 17.02 -12.11
CA ARG A 120 -32.95 16.51 -12.41
C ARG A 120 -31.93 16.95 -11.34
N GLY A 121 -31.95 18.23 -10.96
CA GLY A 121 -31.06 18.78 -9.93
C GLY A 121 -31.28 18.17 -8.54
N ASN A 122 -32.52 17.88 -8.18
CA ASN A 122 -32.87 17.22 -6.92
C ASN A 122 -32.39 15.76 -6.90
N MET A 123 -32.64 15.01 -7.99
CA MET A 123 -32.14 13.64 -8.15
C MET A 123 -30.61 13.57 -8.07
N VAL A 124 -29.90 14.49 -8.74
CA VAL A 124 -28.43 14.55 -8.68
C VAL A 124 -27.92 14.80 -7.26
N ARG A 125 -28.59 15.68 -6.49
CA ARG A 125 -28.24 15.91 -5.08
C ARG A 125 -28.47 14.67 -4.23
N ALA A 126 -29.62 14.01 -4.38
CA ALA A 126 -29.92 12.78 -3.67
C ALA A 126 -28.93 11.65 -4.00
N ALA A 127 -28.53 11.52 -5.27
CA ALA A 127 -27.54 10.53 -5.71
C ALA A 127 -26.16 10.76 -5.07
N ARG A 128 -25.71 12.02 -4.94
CA ARG A 128 -24.45 12.36 -4.24
C ARG A 128 -24.51 12.01 -2.76
N ASN A 129 -25.63 12.32 -2.10
CA ASN A 129 -25.82 11.99 -0.68
C ASN A 129 -25.80 10.48 -0.46
N LEU A 130 -26.48 9.70 -1.31
CA LEU A 130 -26.45 8.24 -1.26
C LEU A 130 -25.04 7.70 -1.49
N LEU A 131 -24.31 8.22 -2.48
CA LEU A 131 -22.92 7.81 -2.72
C LEU A 131 -22.01 8.10 -1.52
N SER A 132 -22.20 9.25 -0.85
CA SER A 132 -21.46 9.58 0.37
C SER A 132 -21.77 8.61 1.51
N ALA A 133 -23.05 8.27 1.71
CA ALA A 133 -23.46 7.32 2.75
C ALA A 133 -22.93 5.90 2.48
N VAL A 134 -23.03 5.43 1.24
CA VAL A 134 -22.49 4.11 0.82
C VAL A 134 -20.97 4.07 0.95
N THR A 135 -20.26 5.15 0.59
CA THR A 135 -18.81 5.26 0.77
C THR A 135 -18.44 5.12 2.24
N ARG A 136 -19.14 5.84 3.13
CA ARG A 136 -18.91 5.75 4.57
C ARG A 136 -19.18 4.34 5.12
N LEU A 137 -20.25 3.69 4.67
CA LEU A 137 -20.57 2.31 5.05
C LEU A 137 -19.46 1.33 4.62
N LEU A 138 -18.95 1.46 3.40
CA LEU A 138 -17.88 0.61 2.88
C LEU A 138 -16.54 0.82 3.60
N ILE A 139 -16.21 2.07 3.95
CA ILE A 139 -15.01 2.36 4.74
C ILE A 139 -15.15 1.80 6.16
N LEU A 140 -16.33 1.91 6.77
CA LEU A 140 -16.59 1.28 8.07
C LEU A 140 -16.47 -0.25 7.98
N ALA A 141 -16.99 -0.88 6.92
CA ALA A 141 -16.83 -2.30 6.67
C ALA A 141 -15.36 -2.72 6.59
N ASP A 142 -14.52 -1.97 5.87
CA ASP A 142 -13.07 -2.21 5.81
C ASP A 142 -12.40 -2.12 7.18
N MET A 143 -12.82 -1.14 8.00
CA MET A 143 -12.30 -0.99 9.37
C MET A 143 -12.68 -2.17 10.27
N VAL A 144 -13.81 -2.85 10.02
CA VAL A 144 -14.16 -4.09 10.72
C VAL A 144 -13.15 -5.18 10.44
N ASP A 145 -12.76 -5.35 9.17
CA ASP A 145 -11.76 -6.35 8.78
C ASP A 145 -10.40 -6.07 9.44
N VAL A 146 -10.01 -4.79 9.54
CA VAL A 146 -8.81 -4.38 10.29
C VAL A 146 -8.95 -4.71 11.77
N HIS A 147 -10.10 -4.43 12.39
CA HIS A 147 -10.34 -4.75 13.81
C HIS A 147 -10.28 -6.25 14.09
N LEU A 148 -10.87 -7.08 13.23
CA LEU A 148 -10.80 -8.53 13.35
C LEU A 148 -9.36 -9.05 13.24
N LEU A 149 -8.57 -8.46 12.33
CA LEU A 149 -7.15 -8.77 12.21
C LEU A 149 -6.37 -8.38 13.47
N LEU A 150 -6.63 -7.19 14.05
CA LEU A 150 -6.02 -6.74 15.31
C LEU A 150 -6.40 -7.64 16.50
N LYS A 151 -7.64 -8.14 16.56
CA LYS A 151 -8.04 -9.14 17.56
C LYS A 151 -7.23 -10.44 17.41
N SER A 152 -7.06 -10.92 16.18
CA SER A 152 -6.23 -12.11 15.92
C SER A 152 -4.76 -11.89 16.30
N LEU A 153 -4.23 -10.68 16.12
CA LEU A 153 -2.88 -10.30 16.56
C LEU A 153 -2.77 -10.41 18.09
N HIS A 154 -3.72 -9.85 18.83
CA HIS A 154 -3.69 -9.89 20.30
C HIS A 154 -3.73 -11.31 20.86
N VAL A 155 -4.51 -12.20 20.23
CA VAL A 155 -4.53 -13.63 20.60
C VAL A 155 -3.16 -14.29 20.39
N VAL A 156 -2.44 -13.93 19.32
CA VAL A 156 -1.09 -14.45 19.07
C VAL A 156 -0.07 -13.87 20.06
N GLU A 157 -0.21 -12.60 20.45
CA GLU A 157 0.62 -11.97 21.50
C GLU A 157 0.45 -12.69 22.85
N ASP A 158 -0.79 -12.99 23.24
CA ASP A 158 -1.09 -13.76 24.44
C ASP A 158 -0.46 -15.16 24.41
N ASP A 159 -0.54 -15.83 23.26
CA ASP A 159 0.11 -17.13 23.06
C ASP A 159 1.64 -17.04 23.19
N LEU A 160 2.27 -15.98 22.68
CA LEU A 160 3.71 -15.74 22.82
C LEU A 160 4.09 -15.52 24.29
N ASN A 161 3.28 -14.79 25.04
CA ASN A 161 3.48 -14.62 26.48
C ASN A 161 3.40 -15.96 27.23
N ARG A 162 2.44 -16.83 26.89
CA ARG A 162 2.33 -18.18 27.45
C ARG A 162 3.53 -19.06 27.08
N LEU A 163 4.02 -18.97 25.83
CA LEU A 163 5.20 -19.70 25.37
C LEU A 163 6.48 -19.27 26.09
N LYS A 164 6.65 -17.96 26.33
CA LYS A 164 7.80 -17.40 27.04
C LYS A 164 7.88 -17.88 28.50
N ASN A 165 6.73 -18.04 29.13
CA ASN A 165 6.60 -18.37 30.56
C ASN A 165 6.44 -19.87 30.84
N ALA A 166 6.35 -20.72 29.81
CA ALA A 166 6.21 -22.16 29.98
C ALA A 166 7.37 -22.75 30.79
N SER A 167 7.06 -23.50 31.84
CA SER A 167 8.04 -24.08 32.77
C SER A 167 8.21 -25.59 32.63
N SER A 168 7.41 -26.23 31.77
CA SER A 168 7.48 -27.68 31.51
C SER A 168 7.39 -27.99 30.02
N GLN A 169 7.88 -29.16 29.62
CA GLN A 169 7.80 -29.61 28.23
C GLN A 169 6.34 -29.83 27.79
N ASP A 170 5.48 -30.36 28.67
CA ASP A 170 4.08 -30.63 28.34
C ASP A 170 3.28 -29.33 28.14
N GLU A 171 3.48 -28.35 29.03
CA GLU A 171 2.90 -27.02 28.90
C GLU A 171 3.38 -26.34 27.60
N LEU A 172 4.67 -26.41 27.31
CA LEU A 172 5.24 -25.86 26.08
C LEU A 172 4.59 -26.49 24.83
N MET A 173 4.42 -27.81 24.81
CA MET A 173 3.80 -28.50 23.68
C MET A 173 2.33 -28.11 23.49
N ASN A 174 1.59 -27.92 24.59
CA ASN A 174 0.20 -27.46 24.54
C ASN A 174 0.10 -26.02 24.05
N ASN A 175 0.90 -25.12 24.60
CA ASN A 175 0.97 -23.70 24.19
C ASN A 175 1.38 -23.58 22.72
N MET A 176 2.34 -24.38 22.25
CA MET A 176 2.79 -24.37 20.85
C MET A 176 1.69 -24.83 19.88
N ARG A 177 0.87 -25.82 20.25
CA ARG A 177 -0.26 -26.26 19.41
C ARG A 177 -1.30 -25.16 19.27
N GLN A 178 -1.58 -24.42 20.34
CA GLN A 178 -2.52 -23.30 20.31
C GLN A 178 -1.96 -22.14 19.46
N PHE A 179 -0.72 -21.72 19.76
CA PHE A 179 0.01 -20.72 18.97
C PHE A 179 0.03 -21.06 17.49
N GLY A 180 0.36 -22.30 17.12
CA GLY A 180 0.41 -22.73 15.73
C GLY A 180 -0.92 -22.60 14.99
N ARG A 181 -2.06 -22.81 15.66
CA ARG A 181 -3.39 -22.57 15.07
C ARG A 181 -3.65 -21.08 14.88
N ASN A 182 -3.45 -20.30 15.94
CA ASN A 182 -3.73 -18.87 15.94
C ASN A 182 -2.81 -18.08 15.00
N ALA A 183 -1.52 -18.41 14.97
CA ALA A 183 -0.55 -17.81 14.04
C ALA A 183 -0.87 -18.13 12.57
N ASN A 184 -1.32 -19.36 12.27
CA ASN A 184 -1.75 -19.71 10.91
C ASN A 184 -3.02 -18.96 10.48
N GLU A 185 -3.97 -18.76 11.40
CA GLU A 185 -5.16 -17.95 11.11
C GLU A 185 -4.79 -16.50 10.88
N LEU A 186 -3.94 -15.92 11.73
CA LEU A 186 -3.40 -14.57 11.55
C LEU A 186 -2.71 -14.41 10.18
N ILE A 187 -1.85 -15.36 9.78
CA ILE A 187 -1.15 -15.34 8.49
C ILE A 187 -2.15 -15.33 7.31
N LYS A 188 -3.27 -16.04 7.43
CA LYS A 188 -4.34 -16.06 6.40
C LYS A 188 -5.10 -14.74 6.35
N GLN A 189 -5.47 -14.18 7.50
CA GLN A 189 -6.15 -12.89 7.57
C GLN A 189 -5.27 -11.76 7.03
N ALA A 190 -4.00 -11.73 7.44
CA ALA A 190 -3.01 -10.81 6.89
C ALA A 190 -2.81 -10.98 5.37
N ALA A 191 -2.95 -12.20 4.84
CA ALA A 191 -2.89 -12.45 3.39
C ALA A 191 -4.03 -11.75 2.65
N LYS A 192 -5.25 -11.81 3.20
CA LYS A 192 -6.42 -11.13 2.63
C LYS A 192 -6.21 -9.63 2.64
N ARG A 193 -5.75 -9.06 3.77
CA ARG A 193 -5.42 -7.64 3.86
C ARG A 193 -4.35 -7.21 2.84
N GLN A 194 -3.30 -8.03 2.65
CA GLN A 194 -2.26 -7.77 1.65
C GLN A 194 -2.79 -7.69 0.22
N GLN A 195 -3.81 -8.48 -0.13
CA GLN A 195 -4.41 -8.45 -1.47
C GLN A 195 -5.26 -7.20 -1.70
N GLU A 196 -5.75 -6.59 -0.63
CA GLU A 196 -6.68 -5.47 -0.65
C GLU A 196 -6.03 -4.10 -0.51
N LEU A 197 -4.86 -4.00 0.16
CA LEU A 197 -4.14 -2.73 0.32
C LEU A 197 -3.85 -2.07 -1.03
N LYS A 198 -3.97 -0.75 -1.13
CA LYS A 198 -3.64 0.00 -2.35
C LYS A 198 -2.14 0.28 -2.48
N ASP A 199 -1.53 0.67 -1.37
CA ASP A 199 -0.13 1.10 -1.33
C ASP A 199 0.78 -0.12 -1.59
N PRO A 200 1.59 -0.11 -2.68
CA PRO A 200 2.48 -1.22 -3.00
C PRO A 200 3.52 -1.47 -1.89
N GLN A 201 4.02 -0.42 -1.25
CA GLN A 201 5.01 -0.57 -0.20
C GLN A 201 4.42 -1.22 1.05
N LEU A 202 3.24 -0.79 1.49
CA LEU A 202 2.53 -1.46 2.60
C LEU A 202 2.20 -2.92 2.28
N ARG A 203 1.91 -3.25 1.01
CA ARG A 203 1.68 -4.64 0.60
C ARG A 203 2.94 -5.48 0.74
N ASP A 204 4.08 -4.95 0.35
CA ASP A 204 5.37 -5.63 0.41
C ASP A 204 5.84 -5.78 1.86
N ASP A 205 5.67 -4.75 2.68
CA ASP A 205 5.94 -4.79 4.13
C ASP A 205 5.09 -5.86 4.82
N LEU A 206 3.79 -5.93 4.49
CA LEU A 206 2.89 -6.96 5.04
C LEU A 206 3.30 -8.36 4.57
N ALA A 207 3.75 -8.51 3.33
CA ALA A 207 4.25 -9.77 2.80
C ALA A 207 5.51 -10.23 3.54
N ALA A 208 6.45 -9.31 3.77
CA ALA A 208 7.70 -9.55 4.49
C ALA A 208 7.42 -9.93 5.95
N ALA A 209 6.56 -9.18 6.64
CA ALA A 209 6.18 -9.47 8.02
C ALA A 209 5.51 -10.84 8.15
N ARG A 210 4.62 -11.21 7.23
CA ARG A 210 4.01 -12.56 7.18
C ARG A 210 5.06 -13.66 6.97
N ALA A 211 6.04 -13.43 6.10
CA ALA A 211 7.12 -14.39 5.87
C ALA A 211 8.00 -14.57 7.11
N MET A 212 8.32 -13.48 7.81
CA MET A 212 9.08 -13.48 9.06
C MET A 212 8.33 -14.21 10.18
N LEU A 213 7.04 -13.91 10.36
CA LEU A 213 6.17 -14.62 11.31
C LEU A 213 6.20 -16.12 11.05
N LYS A 214 6.00 -16.54 9.78
CA LYS A 214 6.02 -17.96 9.40
C LYS A 214 7.38 -18.62 9.67
N LYS A 215 8.48 -17.99 9.24
CA LYS A 215 9.84 -18.50 9.42
C LYS A 215 10.15 -18.71 10.90
N HIS A 216 10.00 -17.68 11.72
CA HIS A 216 10.37 -17.74 13.13
C HIS A 216 9.43 -18.62 13.96
N SER A 217 8.15 -18.73 13.59
CA SER A 217 7.21 -19.67 14.19
C SER A 217 7.70 -21.14 14.09
N THR A 218 8.31 -21.53 12.97
CA THR A 218 8.84 -22.90 12.81
C THR A 218 10.06 -23.20 13.69
N MET A 219 10.85 -22.18 13.99
CA MET A 219 12.05 -22.30 14.83
C MET A 219 11.73 -22.24 16.33
N LEU A 220 10.61 -21.59 16.68
CA LEU A 220 10.23 -21.27 18.05
C LEU A 220 10.09 -22.52 18.93
N LEU A 221 9.51 -23.61 18.40
CA LEU A 221 9.37 -24.84 19.16
C LEU A 221 10.73 -25.42 19.56
N THR A 222 11.65 -25.53 18.61
CA THR A 222 12.98 -26.10 18.86
C THR A 222 13.73 -25.25 19.89
N ALA A 223 13.76 -23.93 19.73
CA ALA A 223 14.48 -23.04 20.64
C ALA A 223 13.88 -23.06 22.06
N SER A 224 12.56 -22.97 22.18
CA SER A 224 11.89 -23.06 23.48
C SER A 224 12.08 -24.42 24.15
N LYS A 225 12.08 -25.51 23.37
CA LYS A 225 12.25 -26.87 23.89
C LYS A 225 13.65 -27.08 24.49
N VAL A 226 14.69 -26.55 23.84
CA VAL A 226 16.07 -26.59 24.35
C VAL A 226 16.17 -25.82 25.67
N TYR A 227 15.64 -24.60 25.72
CA TYR A 227 15.68 -23.78 26.94
C TYR A 227 14.93 -24.43 28.11
N VAL A 228 13.73 -24.99 27.88
CA VAL A 228 12.96 -25.64 28.95
C VAL A 228 13.68 -26.89 29.48
N ARG A 229 14.49 -27.58 28.67
CA ARG A 229 15.29 -28.73 29.14
C ARG A 229 16.57 -28.34 29.84
N HIS A 230 17.17 -27.23 29.42
CA HIS A 230 18.47 -26.76 29.89
C HIS A 230 18.40 -25.27 30.27
N PRO A 231 17.63 -24.92 31.32
CA PRO A 231 17.49 -23.53 31.76
C PRO A 231 18.80 -22.91 32.25
N GLU A 232 19.79 -23.73 32.60
CA GLU A 232 21.14 -23.33 32.99
C GLU A 232 22.00 -22.82 31.83
N LEU A 233 21.61 -23.08 30.57
CA LEU A 233 22.37 -22.66 29.40
C LEU A 233 21.93 -21.27 28.93
N ASP A 234 22.73 -20.26 29.25
CA ASP A 234 22.47 -18.86 28.83
C ASP A 234 22.28 -18.72 27.32
N LEU A 235 23.06 -19.45 26.51
CA LEU A 235 22.93 -19.42 25.05
C LEU A 235 21.58 -19.95 24.56
N ALA A 236 20.99 -20.92 25.26
CA ALA A 236 19.66 -21.43 24.92
C ALA A 236 18.58 -20.36 25.19
N LYS A 237 18.73 -19.61 26.28
CA LYS A 237 17.86 -18.48 26.62
C LYS A 237 17.95 -17.38 25.58
N VAL A 238 19.17 -16.93 25.25
CA VAL A 238 19.42 -15.87 24.26
C VAL A 238 18.83 -16.25 22.90
N ASN A 239 19.03 -17.49 22.45
CA ASN A 239 18.48 -17.96 21.18
C ASN A 239 16.94 -17.97 21.19
N ARG A 240 16.31 -18.47 22.26
CA ARG A 240 14.85 -18.46 22.40
C ARG A 240 14.30 -17.05 22.42
N ASP A 241 14.88 -16.18 23.23
CA ASP A 241 14.42 -14.80 23.40
C ASP A 241 14.59 -13.99 22.11
N PHE A 242 15.66 -14.23 21.34
CA PHE A 242 15.83 -13.68 20.00
C PHE A 242 14.70 -14.13 19.06
N ILE A 243 14.39 -15.42 18.98
CA ILE A 243 13.32 -15.92 18.10
C ILE A 243 11.96 -15.38 18.54
N LEU A 244 11.66 -15.34 19.85
CA LEU A 244 10.43 -14.72 20.37
C LEU A 244 10.34 -13.25 19.95
N LYS A 245 11.42 -12.48 20.10
CA LYS A 245 11.47 -11.08 19.67
C LYS A 245 11.17 -10.94 18.18
N GLN A 246 11.79 -11.75 17.32
CA GLN A 246 11.54 -11.72 15.88
C GLN A 246 10.07 -12.01 15.53
N VAL A 247 9.40 -12.90 16.28
CA VAL A 247 7.97 -13.16 16.10
C VAL A 247 7.14 -11.95 16.56
N CYS A 248 7.45 -11.36 17.71
CA CYS A 248 6.78 -10.15 18.20
C CYS A 248 6.94 -8.98 17.23
N ASP A 249 8.14 -8.75 16.70
CA ASP A 249 8.41 -7.68 15.74
C ASP A 249 7.62 -7.87 14.45
N ALA A 250 7.48 -9.12 13.98
CA ALA A 250 6.63 -9.45 12.83
C ALA A 250 5.14 -9.19 13.11
N VAL A 251 4.64 -9.54 14.30
CA VAL A 251 3.26 -9.26 14.75
C VAL A 251 3.01 -7.75 14.82
N ASN A 252 3.94 -6.99 15.41
CA ASN A 252 3.86 -5.52 15.48
C ASN A 252 3.83 -4.89 14.08
N THR A 253 4.69 -5.36 13.17
CA THR A 253 4.72 -4.88 11.79
C THR A 253 3.40 -5.15 11.07
N ILE A 254 2.81 -6.35 11.24
CA ILE A 254 1.47 -6.65 10.70
C ILE A 254 0.42 -5.69 11.28
N SER A 255 0.48 -5.39 12.57
CA SER A 255 -0.43 -4.46 13.25
C SER A 255 -0.36 -3.04 12.69
N ASP A 256 0.86 -2.51 12.53
CA ASP A 256 1.07 -1.16 12.02
C ASP A 256 0.65 -1.02 10.57
N VAL A 257 1.06 -1.98 9.72
CA VAL A 257 0.70 -1.99 8.30
C VAL A 257 -0.81 -2.19 8.09
N ALA A 258 -1.46 -3.05 8.88
CA ALA A 258 -2.91 -3.25 8.80
C ALA A 258 -3.70 -1.96 9.06
N GLN A 259 -3.21 -1.13 9.99
CA GLN A 259 -3.76 0.18 10.34
C GLN A 259 -3.35 1.29 9.35
N GLY A 260 -2.54 0.98 8.34
CA GLY A 260 -2.03 1.93 7.36
C GLY A 260 -1.01 2.91 7.94
N LYS A 261 -0.33 2.54 9.03
CA LYS A 261 0.88 3.25 9.46
C LYS A 261 2.00 2.75 8.56
N SER A 262 2.60 3.66 7.79
CA SER A 262 3.88 3.36 7.17
C SER A 262 4.88 3.11 8.28
N CYS A 263 5.58 1.97 8.25
CA CYS A 263 6.84 1.90 8.96
C CYS A 263 7.67 3.07 8.40
N GLN A 264 7.97 4.06 9.24
CA GLN A 264 9.08 4.97 8.93
C GLN A 264 10.25 4.04 8.61
N PRO A 265 10.98 4.25 7.51
CA PRO A 265 12.13 3.42 7.21
C PRO A 265 12.99 3.42 8.47
N THR A 266 13.10 2.26 9.11
CA THR A 266 14.21 2.04 10.02
C THR A 266 15.43 2.30 9.14
N ASP A 267 16.32 3.19 9.58
CA ASP A 267 17.52 3.71 8.88
C ASP A 267 18.37 2.63 8.17
N ILE A 268 18.09 1.36 8.38
CA ILE A 268 18.70 0.19 7.76
C ILE A 268 18.37 0.06 6.26
N TYR A 269 17.24 0.58 5.78
CA TYR A 269 16.83 0.52 4.36
C TYR A 269 16.70 1.90 3.68
N SER A 270 17.10 2.98 4.36
CA SER A 270 17.27 4.28 3.73
C SER A 270 18.44 4.18 2.74
N GLY A 271 18.14 4.06 1.44
CA GLY A 271 19.15 3.83 0.39
C GLY A 271 18.90 2.62 -0.52
N ALA A 272 18.05 1.67 -0.13
CA ALA A 272 17.77 0.49 -0.95
C ALA A 272 16.95 0.86 -2.19
N GLY A 273 17.61 0.94 -3.34
CA GLY A 273 16.99 1.29 -4.63
C GLY A 273 17.20 2.74 -5.07
N GLU A 274 17.90 3.58 -4.29
CA GLU A 274 18.24 4.96 -4.71
C GLU A 274 19.07 4.98 -5.99
N LEU A 275 20.07 4.10 -6.08
CA LEU A 275 20.87 3.97 -7.30
C LEU A 275 20.00 3.52 -8.49
N ALA A 276 19.06 2.58 -8.28
CA ALA A 276 18.18 2.11 -9.34
C ALA A 276 17.23 3.21 -9.83
N ALA A 277 16.62 3.96 -8.91
CA ALA A 277 15.77 5.10 -9.26
C ALA A 277 16.56 6.20 -9.97
N ALA A 278 17.78 6.51 -9.53
CA ALA A 278 18.64 7.50 -10.18
C ALA A 278 19.05 7.06 -11.60
N LEU A 279 19.25 5.76 -11.82
CA LEU A 279 19.53 5.19 -13.14
C LEU A 279 18.31 5.30 -14.07
N ASP A 280 17.12 4.94 -13.59
CA ASP A 280 15.87 5.05 -14.37
C ASP A 280 15.57 6.52 -14.75
N ASP A 281 15.72 7.45 -13.79
CA ASP A 281 15.57 8.88 -14.03
C ASP A 281 16.57 9.42 -15.06
N PHE A 282 17.81 8.93 -15.05
CA PHE A 282 18.82 9.33 -16.03
C PHE A 282 18.50 8.77 -17.42
N ASP A 283 18.08 7.50 -17.52
CA ASP A 283 17.74 6.85 -18.80
C ASP A 283 16.55 7.54 -19.49
N GLU A 284 15.50 7.89 -18.75
CA GLU A 284 14.38 8.68 -19.29
C GLU A 284 14.81 10.07 -19.78
N GLY A 285 15.84 10.65 -19.17
CA GLY A 285 16.32 12.01 -19.46
C GLY A 285 17.38 12.12 -20.55
N VAL A 286 18.10 11.04 -20.85
CA VAL A 286 19.24 11.07 -21.78
C VAL A 286 18.79 11.14 -23.25
N ILE A 287 17.53 10.76 -23.54
CA ILE A 287 16.93 10.84 -24.88
C ILE A 287 16.15 12.16 -24.99
N MET A 288 16.82 13.20 -25.48
CA MET A 288 16.19 14.49 -25.77
C MET A 288 15.99 14.67 -27.28
N ASP A 289 14.84 15.24 -27.67
CA ASP A 289 14.63 15.72 -29.03
C ASP A 289 15.62 16.88 -29.29
N PRO A 290 16.50 16.80 -30.31
CA PRO A 290 17.46 17.85 -30.64
C PRO A 290 16.83 19.25 -30.78
N LEU A 291 15.54 19.33 -31.11
CA LEU A 291 14.80 20.60 -31.24
C LEU A 291 14.35 21.21 -29.90
N THR A 292 14.34 20.43 -28.82
CA THR A 292 13.95 20.86 -27.47
C THR A 292 15.14 21.06 -26.53
N TYR A 293 16.35 20.75 -26.99
CA TYR A 293 17.58 20.90 -26.24
C TYR A 293 17.87 22.38 -25.93
N SER A 294 18.05 22.69 -24.64
CA SER A 294 18.49 24.00 -24.18
C SER A 294 19.84 23.84 -23.48
N GLU A 295 20.88 24.45 -24.03
CA GLU A 295 22.28 24.32 -23.57
C GLU A 295 22.43 24.51 -22.06
N LYS A 296 21.79 25.53 -21.47
CA LYS A 296 21.89 25.78 -20.03
C LYS A 296 21.06 24.81 -19.19
N ARG A 297 19.81 24.56 -19.58
CA ARG A 297 18.86 23.80 -18.76
C ARG A 297 19.05 22.29 -18.88
N SER A 298 19.22 21.78 -20.10
CA SER A 298 19.38 20.35 -20.37
C SER A 298 20.73 19.85 -19.88
N ARG A 299 21.79 20.67 -19.97
CA ARG A 299 23.11 20.35 -19.41
C ARG A 299 23.08 20.24 -17.89
N GLN A 300 22.55 21.25 -17.21
CA GLN A 300 22.43 21.25 -15.75
C GLN A 300 21.66 20.03 -15.26
N LEU A 301 20.52 19.70 -15.90
CA LEU A 301 19.70 18.56 -15.53
C LEU A 301 20.43 17.22 -15.68
N LEU A 302 21.16 17.01 -16.79
CA LEU A 302 21.91 15.78 -17.02
C LEU A 302 23.11 15.63 -16.08
N GLU A 303 23.82 16.74 -15.81
CA GLU A 303 24.92 16.76 -14.84
C GLU A 303 24.41 16.49 -13.42
N GLU A 304 23.29 17.08 -13.00
CA GLU A 304 22.65 16.82 -11.70
C GLU A 304 22.20 15.36 -11.56
N ARG A 305 21.54 14.79 -12.58
CA ARG A 305 21.11 13.39 -12.56
C ARG A 305 22.30 12.43 -12.49
N LEU A 306 23.37 12.72 -13.24
CA LEU A 306 24.59 11.90 -13.18
C LEU A 306 25.27 11.98 -11.80
N GLU A 307 25.37 13.17 -11.21
CA GLU A 307 25.97 13.31 -9.87
C GLU A 307 25.14 12.61 -8.79
N SER A 308 23.82 12.48 -8.97
CA SER A 308 22.96 11.65 -8.12
C SER A 308 23.37 10.17 -8.18
N ILE A 309 23.56 9.62 -9.39
CA ILE A 309 24.04 8.25 -9.60
C ILE A 309 25.42 8.05 -8.96
N ILE A 310 26.35 8.98 -9.16
CA ILE A 310 27.71 8.85 -8.63
C ILE A 310 27.72 8.96 -7.10
N SER A 311 26.89 9.82 -6.52
CA SER A 311 26.74 9.91 -5.07
C SER A 311 26.23 8.59 -4.48
N ALA A 312 25.23 7.97 -5.11
CA ALA A 312 24.72 6.67 -4.71
C ALA A 312 25.77 5.54 -4.90
N ALA A 313 26.53 5.55 -5.99
CA ALA A 313 27.61 4.61 -6.24
C ALA A 313 28.79 4.76 -5.25
N ALA A 314 29.09 6.00 -4.84
CA ALA A 314 30.11 6.29 -3.82
C ALA A 314 29.74 5.68 -2.46
N LEU A 315 28.47 5.73 -2.06
CA LEU A 315 27.99 5.05 -0.84
C LEU A 315 28.23 3.53 -0.90
N MET A 316 28.10 2.90 -2.07
CA MET A 316 28.44 1.49 -2.25
C MET A 316 29.95 1.22 -2.19
N ALA A 317 30.74 2.15 -2.72
CA ALA A 317 32.21 2.08 -2.71
C ALA A 317 32.79 2.23 -1.28
N ASP A 318 32.14 3.06 -0.46
CA ASP A 318 32.55 3.38 0.92
C ASP A 318 31.99 2.40 1.96
N ALA A 319 31.16 1.43 1.57
CA ALA A 319 30.63 0.42 2.48
C ALA A 319 31.74 -0.49 3.05
N ASP A 320 31.65 -0.81 4.34
CA ASP A 320 32.64 -1.62 5.08
C ASP A 320 32.88 -3.03 4.49
N CYS A 321 31.92 -3.53 3.72
CA CYS A 321 31.99 -4.84 3.07
C CYS A 321 32.57 -4.81 1.64
N THR A 322 32.91 -3.63 1.11
CA THR A 322 33.45 -3.46 -0.24
C THR A 322 34.97 -3.57 -0.23
N ARG A 323 35.51 -4.56 -0.96
CA ARG A 323 36.96 -4.74 -1.14
C ARG A 323 37.58 -3.59 -1.92
N ASP A 324 38.84 -3.24 -1.62
CA ASP A 324 39.57 -2.14 -2.25
C ASP A 324 39.60 -2.24 -3.79
N GLU A 325 39.84 -3.43 -4.35
CA GLU A 325 39.79 -3.69 -5.80
C GLU A 325 38.42 -3.38 -6.44
N ARG A 326 37.33 -3.53 -5.67
CA ARG A 326 35.98 -3.19 -6.14
C ARG A 326 35.72 -1.69 -5.98
N ARG A 327 36.20 -1.07 -4.90
CA ARG A 327 36.14 0.38 -4.68
C ARG A 327 36.83 1.14 -5.81
N GLU A 328 38.06 0.76 -6.17
CA GLU A 328 38.81 1.38 -7.26
C GLU A 328 38.10 1.24 -8.62
N ARG A 329 37.47 0.08 -8.88
CA ARG A 329 36.67 -0.13 -10.08
C ARG A 329 35.44 0.77 -10.12
N ILE A 330 34.67 0.85 -9.03
CA ILE A 330 33.48 1.72 -8.96
C ILE A 330 33.89 3.18 -9.22
N VAL A 331 34.98 3.66 -8.62
CA VAL A 331 35.49 5.02 -8.83
C VAL A 331 35.94 5.24 -10.29
N ALA A 332 36.63 4.26 -10.88
CA ALA A 332 37.06 4.33 -12.28
C ALA A 332 35.86 4.43 -13.24
N GLU A 333 34.84 3.61 -13.04
CA GLU A 333 33.62 3.64 -13.85
C GLU A 333 32.83 4.94 -13.65
N CYS A 334 32.72 5.46 -12.42
CA CYS A 334 32.10 6.77 -12.17
C CYS A 334 32.80 7.90 -12.95
N ASN A 335 34.13 7.87 -13.01
CA ASN A 335 34.91 8.83 -13.79
C ASN A 335 34.75 8.63 -15.31
N ALA A 336 34.67 7.38 -15.77
CA ALA A 336 34.42 7.06 -17.17
C ALA A 336 33.04 7.58 -17.63
N VAL A 337 32.01 7.43 -16.79
CA VAL A 337 30.66 7.94 -17.09
C VAL A 337 30.63 9.48 -17.11
N ARG A 338 31.33 10.17 -16.19
CA ARG A 338 31.49 11.63 -16.25
C ARG A 338 32.12 12.08 -17.56
N GLN A 339 33.18 11.41 -18.00
CA GLN A 339 33.84 11.74 -19.25
C GLN A 339 32.91 11.51 -20.45
N ALA A 340 32.21 10.38 -20.49
CA ALA A 340 31.28 10.07 -21.56
C ALA A 340 30.11 11.06 -21.65
N LEU A 341 29.62 11.59 -20.52
CA LEU A 341 28.63 12.67 -20.53
C LEU A 341 29.19 13.98 -21.09
N GLN A 342 30.42 14.35 -20.73
CA GLN A 342 31.06 15.55 -21.28
C GLN A 342 31.31 15.43 -22.80
N ASP A 343 31.70 14.25 -23.26
CA ASP A 343 31.85 13.95 -24.69
C ASP A 343 30.49 14.08 -25.41
N LEU A 344 29.41 13.52 -24.83
CA LEU A 344 28.06 13.62 -25.37
C LEU A 344 27.58 15.08 -25.44
N LEU A 345 27.79 15.87 -24.39
CA LEU A 345 27.44 17.29 -24.37
C LEU A 345 28.23 18.09 -25.41
N THR A 346 29.51 17.75 -25.61
CA THR A 346 30.37 18.36 -26.65
C THR A 346 29.90 17.99 -28.06
N GLU A 347 29.42 16.77 -28.27
CA GLU A 347 28.76 16.36 -29.52
C GLU A 347 27.46 17.13 -29.78
N TYR A 348 26.62 17.34 -28.77
CA TYR A 348 25.40 18.15 -28.92
C TYR A 348 25.73 19.61 -29.28
N MET A 349 26.81 20.18 -28.75
CA MET A 349 27.27 21.53 -29.09
C MET A 349 27.84 21.62 -30.53
N SER A 350 28.50 20.57 -31.01
CA SER A 350 29.10 20.55 -32.35
C SER A 350 28.10 20.21 -33.47
N ASN A 351 27.03 19.46 -33.17
CA ASN A 351 26.03 19.00 -34.14
C ASN A 351 24.86 19.96 -34.40
N VAL A 352 25.00 21.27 -34.12
CA VAL A 352 24.04 22.29 -34.57
C VAL A 352 24.05 22.45 -36.11
N ALA A 353 24.96 21.79 -36.84
CA ALA A 353 25.11 21.95 -38.29
C ALA A 353 24.89 20.72 -39.21
N ILE A 354 25.11 19.45 -38.83
CA ILE A 354 24.96 18.29 -39.77
C ILE A 354 24.50 16.99 -39.05
N SER A 355 23.65 16.21 -39.73
CA SER A 355 22.91 14.99 -39.35
C SER A 355 23.40 14.13 -38.14
N PRO A 356 22.59 13.93 -37.06
CA PRO A 356 23.10 13.57 -35.73
C PRO A 356 23.15 12.07 -35.36
N GLN A 357 22.70 11.15 -36.22
CA GLN A 357 22.21 9.84 -35.71
C GLN A 357 23.27 8.75 -35.45
N ILE A 358 24.51 8.86 -35.98
CA ILE A 358 25.50 7.78 -35.92
C ILE A 358 26.54 7.99 -34.80
N SER A 359 26.87 9.22 -34.42
CA SER A 359 27.84 9.49 -33.33
C SER A 359 27.19 9.34 -31.95
N GLN A 360 25.96 9.85 -31.81
CA GLN A 360 25.18 9.80 -30.57
C GLN A 360 24.94 8.38 -30.05
N SER A 361 24.84 7.37 -30.94
CA SER A 361 24.63 5.98 -30.53
C SER A 361 25.88 5.35 -29.89
N LYS A 362 27.09 5.73 -30.31
CA LYS A 362 28.35 5.24 -29.73
C LYS A 362 28.59 5.81 -28.34
N THR A 363 28.40 7.12 -28.18
CA THR A 363 28.64 7.81 -26.91
C THR A 363 27.60 7.40 -25.86
N LYS A 364 26.36 7.12 -26.28
CA LYS A 364 25.35 6.44 -25.45
C LYS A 364 25.79 5.04 -25.02
N GLY A 365 26.31 4.23 -25.95
CA GLY A 365 26.83 2.90 -25.63
C GLY A 365 27.92 2.93 -24.55
N ASN A 366 28.77 3.96 -24.54
CA ASN A 366 29.81 4.12 -23.52
C ASN A 366 29.24 4.51 -22.15
N ILE A 367 28.23 5.38 -22.10
CA ILE A 367 27.53 5.73 -20.85
C ILE A 367 26.84 4.48 -20.27
N CYS A 368 26.09 3.75 -21.09
CA CYS A 368 25.44 2.51 -20.65
C CYS A 368 26.44 1.45 -20.20
N ALA A 369 27.57 1.31 -20.89
CA ALA A 369 28.62 0.37 -20.50
C ALA A 369 29.26 0.73 -19.16
N GLY A 370 29.54 2.01 -18.92
CA GLY A 370 30.10 2.48 -17.64
C GLY A 370 29.09 2.34 -16.49
N LEU A 371 27.82 2.66 -16.71
CA LEU A 371 26.76 2.43 -15.72
C LEU A 371 26.58 0.94 -15.40
N CYS A 372 26.71 0.06 -16.40
CA CYS A 372 26.70 -1.38 -16.19
C CYS A 372 27.94 -1.89 -15.43
N GLY A 373 29.08 -1.18 -15.51
CA GLY A 373 30.28 -1.49 -14.74
C GLY A 373 30.19 -1.11 -13.26
N ILE A 374 29.29 -0.18 -12.91
CA ILE A 374 29.03 0.28 -11.54
C ILE A 374 28.18 -0.73 -10.75
N ILE A 375 27.23 -1.40 -11.42
CA ILE A 375 26.34 -2.44 -10.86
C ILE A 375 27.12 -3.76 -10.71
#